data_AF-A0AAN5AKE1-F1
#
_entry.id   AF-A0AAN5AKE1-F1
#
_cell.length_a   1.000
_cell.length_b   1.000
_cell.length_c   1.000
_cell.angle_alpha   90.00
_cell.angle_beta   90.00
_cell.angle_gamma   90.00
#
_symmetry.space_group_name_H-M   'P 1'
#
loop_
_entity.id
_entity.type
_entity.pdbx_description
1 polymer ?
#
loop_
_entity_poly.entity_id
_entity_poly.type
_entity_poly.pdbx_seq_one_letter_code
_entity_poly.pdbx_strand_id
1 'polypeptide(L)'
;MNRHVEQLNQLDDQDKRLCRKINKSYRQLTRLAKKEMKLYTEDYHQNLYSGTCCGLIGLPLGFVGLLLSGKLAFLLIALPVGIAVGFIRGHYVDRKVRREGRLIMTTA
;
A
#
# COMPACT_ATOMS: atom_id res chain seq x y z
N MET A 1 24.61 27.95 5.12
CA MET A 1 24.13 26.65 5.60
C MET A 1 23.69 26.65 7.08
N ASN A 2 24.36 27.35 8.00
CA ASN A 2 24.07 27.24 9.44
C ASN A 2 22.93 28.10 10.02
N ARG A 3 22.42 29.14 9.32
CA ARG A 3 21.37 30.02 9.89
C ARG A 3 19.96 29.42 9.90
N HIS A 4 19.64 28.54 8.96
CA HIS A 4 18.33 27.86 8.93
C HIS A 4 18.17 26.85 10.07
N VAL A 5 19.28 26.30 10.57
CA VAL A 5 19.26 25.32 11.68
C VAL A 5 19.07 26.03 13.03
N GLU A 6 19.62 27.23 13.21
CA GLU A 6 19.39 28.06 14.41
C GLU A 6 17.95 28.56 14.53
N GLN A 7 17.33 28.96 13.42
CA GLN A 7 15.92 29.38 13.40
C GLN A 7 14.96 28.23 13.77
N LEU A 8 15.31 26.99 13.41
CA LEU A 8 14.53 25.79 13.80
C LEU A 8 14.71 25.42 15.28
N ASN A 9 15.84 25.77 15.89
CA ASN A 9 16.09 25.58 17.31
C ASN A 9 15.51 26.69 18.20
N GLN A 10 15.12 27.82 17.63
CA GLN A 10 14.46 28.94 18.32
C GLN A 10 12.92 28.87 18.30
N LEU A 11 12.33 27.87 17.64
CA LEU A 11 10.88 27.63 17.67
C LEU A 11 10.48 27.10 19.04
N ASP A 12 9.66 27.88 19.75
CA ASP A 12 9.13 27.57 21.07
C ASP A 12 8.32 26.25 21.04
N ASP A 13 8.23 25.56 22.18
CA ASP A 13 7.52 24.27 22.28
C ASP A 13 6.03 24.39 21.88
N GLN A 14 5.46 25.59 22.01
CA GLN A 14 4.12 25.93 21.54
C GLN A 14 4.00 25.88 20.00
N ASP A 15 4.99 26.38 19.26
CA ASP A 15 5.00 26.37 17.79
C ASP A 15 5.14 24.94 17.23
N LYS A 16 5.95 24.09 17.88
CA LYS A 16 6.03 22.65 17.54
C LYS A 16 4.71 21.94 17.77
N ARG A 17 3.98 22.25 18.85
CA ARG A 17 2.64 21.69 19.10
C ARG A 17 1.61 22.18 18.08
N LEU A 18 1.70 23.45 17.66
CA LEU A 18 0.81 24.02 16.65
C LEU A 18 1.05 23.38 15.27
N CYS A 19 2.31 23.27 14.85
CA CYS A 19 2.71 22.56 13.63
C CYS A 19 2.26 21.10 13.63
N ARG A 20 2.37 20.38 14.76
CA ARG A 20 1.84 19.01 14.89
C ARG A 20 0.32 18.96 14.75
N LYS A 21 -0.42 19.91 15.35
CA LYS A 21 -1.88 20.00 15.20
C LYS A 21 -2.29 20.30 13.76
N ILE A 22 -1.63 21.25 13.10
CA ILE A 22 -1.89 21.60 11.70
C ILE A 22 -1.61 20.38 10.80
N ASN A 23 -0.47 19.72 10.96
CA ASN A 23 -0.16 18.51 10.20
C ASN A 23 -1.15 17.37 10.49
N LYS A 24 -1.64 17.24 11.72
CA LYS A 24 -2.66 16.25 12.08
C LYS A 24 -3.99 16.55 11.38
N SER A 25 -4.44 17.80 11.40
CA SER A 25 -5.65 18.24 10.72
C SER A 25 -5.53 18.10 9.20
N TYR A 26 -4.41 18.50 8.61
CA TYR A 26 -4.14 18.31 7.18
C TYR A 26 -4.18 16.83 6.79
N ARG A 27 -3.51 15.95 7.56
CA ARG A 27 -3.58 14.49 7.34
C ARG A 27 -4.99 13.93 7.46
N GLN A 28 -5.79 14.44 8.40
CA GLN A 28 -7.18 14.04 8.56
C GLN A 28 -8.04 14.49 7.39
N LEU A 29 -7.89 15.73 6.92
CA LEU A 29 -8.59 16.25 5.75
C LEU A 29 -8.24 15.45 4.50
N THR A 30 -6.95 15.22 4.24
CA THR A 30 -6.48 14.44 3.10
C THR A 30 -6.97 13.00 3.17
N ARG A 31 -7.07 12.42 4.37
CA ARG A 31 -7.61 11.07 4.57
C ARG A 31 -9.13 11.01 4.33
N LEU A 32 -9.88 12.03 4.76
CA LEU A 32 -11.31 12.17 4.48
C LEU A 32 -11.56 12.34 2.98
N ALA A 33 -10.84 13.26 2.33
CA ALA A 33 -10.90 13.50 0.89
C ALA A 33 -10.56 12.22 0.09
N LYS A 34 -9.51 11.47 0.48
CA LYS A 34 -9.18 10.17 -0.12
C LYS A 34 -10.29 9.14 0.02
N LYS A 35 -10.99 9.12 1.16
CA LYS A 35 -12.07 8.17 1.45
C LYS A 35 -13.33 8.49 0.65
N GLU A 36 -13.70 9.77 0.59
CA GLU A 36 -14.87 10.27 -0.14
C GLU A 36 -14.71 10.09 -1.66
N MET A 37 -13.57 10.48 -2.21
CA MET A 37 -13.33 10.42 -3.67
C MET A 37 -12.76 9.07 -4.15
N LYS A 38 -12.55 8.10 -3.25
CA LYS A 38 -11.93 6.78 -3.54
C LYS A 38 -10.64 6.93 -4.38
N LEU A 39 -9.75 7.80 -3.91
CA LEU A 39 -8.47 8.06 -4.57
C LEU A 39 -7.49 6.95 -4.16
N TYR A 40 -7.04 6.18 -5.14
CA TYR A 40 -6.07 5.11 -4.95
C TYR A 40 -4.69 5.56 -5.44
N THR A 41 -3.65 5.11 -4.74
CA THR A 41 -2.26 5.24 -5.21
C THR A 41 -1.99 4.26 -6.35
N GLU A 42 -0.99 4.57 -7.16
CA GLU A 42 -0.51 3.65 -8.19
C GLU A 42 -0.13 2.29 -7.59
N ASP A 43 -0.46 1.21 -8.30
CA ASP A 43 -0.25 -0.20 -7.94
C ASP A 43 -0.87 -0.69 -6.61
N TYR A 44 -1.79 0.09 -6.02
CA TYR A 44 -2.44 -0.28 -4.76
C TYR A 44 -3.17 -1.62 -4.84
N HIS A 45 -3.95 -1.85 -5.90
CA HIS A 45 -4.71 -3.09 -6.02
C HIS A 45 -3.82 -4.26 -6.43
N GLN A 46 -2.81 -4.05 -7.28
CA GLN A 46 -1.80 -5.07 -7.58
C GLN A 46 -1.18 -5.64 -6.31
N ASN A 47 -0.70 -4.79 -5.41
CA ASN A 47 -0.04 -5.25 -4.19
C ASN A 47 -1.03 -5.89 -3.20
N LEU A 48 -2.24 -5.32 -3.09
CA LEU A 48 -3.31 -5.85 -2.23
C LEU A 48 -3.74 -7.26 -2.68
N TYR A 49 -4.11 -7.42 -3.96
CA TYR A 49 -4.57 -8.71 -4.48
C TYR A 49 -3.45 -9.75 -4.52
N SER A 50 -2.20 -9.35 -4.77
CA SER A 50 -1.05 -10.27 -4.71
C SER A 50 -0.86 -10.86 -3.32
N GLY A 51 -0.88 -10.03 -2.27
CA GLY A 51 -0.78 -10.51 -0.89
C GLY A 51 -1.96 -11.39 -0.47
N THR A 52 -3.18 -10.97 -0.81
CA THR A 52 -4.40 -11.72 -0.46
C THR A 52 -4.50 -13.05 -1.20
N CYS A 53 -4.21 -13.10 -2.50
CA CYS A 53 -4.22 -14.35 -3.27
C CYS A 53 -3.09 -15.30 -2.86
N CYS A 54 -1.94 -14.77 -2.45
CA CYS A 54 -0.88 -15.59 -1.87
C CYS A 54 -1.35 -16.31 -0.60
N GLY A 55 -2.04 -15.61 0.31
CA GLY A 55 -2.56 -16.20 1.54
C GLY A 55 -3.77 -17.12 1.35
N LEU A 56 -4.71 -16.76 0.47
CA LEU A 56 -5.95 -17.51 0.27
C LEU A 56 -5.82 -18.68 -0.72
N ILE A 57 -4.93 -18.59 -1.69
CA ILE A 57 -4.79 -19.58 -2.78
C ILE A 57 -3.42 -20.25 -2.72
N GLY A 58 -2.34 -19.45 -2.68
CA GLY A 58 -0.97 -19.98 -2.72
C GLY A 58 -0.64 -20.88 -1.51
N LEU A 59 -0.92 -20.39 -0.30
CA LEU A 59 -0.62 -21.13 0.94
C LEU A 59 -1.40 -22.45 1.06
N PRO A 60 -2.74 -22.46 0.87
CA PRO A 60 -3.52 -23.70 0.95
C PRO A 60 -3.14 -24.71 -0.15
N LEU A 61 -2.93 -24.24 -1.39
CA LEU A 61 -2.55 -25.11 -2.51
C LEU A 61 -1.16 -25.73 -2.29
N GLY A 62 -0.21 -24.94 -1.79
CA GLY A 62 1.13 -25.40 -1.42
C GLY A 62 1.11 -26.35 -0.22
N PHE A 63 0.24 -26.13 0.76
CA PHE A 63 0.09 -26.99 1.93
C PHE A 63 -0.48 -28.36 1.57
N VAL A 64 -1.48 -28.41 0.68
CA VAL A 64 -2.00 -29.68 0.14
C VAL A 64 -0.91 -30.40 -0.66
N GLY A 65 -0.19 -29.70 -1.52
CA GLY A 65 0.93 -30.29 -2.27
C GLY A 65 2.06 -30.82 -1.36
N LEU A 66 2.33 -30.13 -0.25
CA LEU A 66 3.27 -30.57 0.77
C LEU A 66 2.79 -31.84 1.47
N LEU A 67 1.52 -31.91 1.90
CA LEU A 67 0.95 -33.10 2.54
C LEU A 67 0.98 -34.32 1.62
N LEU A 68 0.70 -34.12 0.32
CA LEU A 68 0.65 -35.21 -0.65
C LEU A 68 2.03 -35.71 -1.09
N SER A 69 2.98 -34.79 -1.32
CA SER A 69 4.30 -35.14 -1.87
C SER A 69 5.41 -35.24 -0.83
N GLY A 70 5.19 -34.75 0.39
CA GLY A 70 6.23 -34.57 1.41
C GLY A 70 7.31 -33.56 1.05
N LYS A 71 7.13 -32.80 -0.05
CA LYS A 71 8.15 -31.90 -0.62
C LYS A 71 7.76 -30.44 -0.42
N LEU A 72 8.64 -29.69 0.23
CA LEU A 72 8.53 -28.23 0.38
C LEU A 72 8.55 -27.47 -0.95
N ALA A 73 9.04 -28.09 -2.03
CA ALA A 73 9.05 -27.51 -3.37
C ALA A 73 7.64 -27.08 -3.83
N PHE A 74 6.59 -27.81 -3.43
CA PHE A 74 5.21 -27.43 -3.77
C PHE A 74 4.76 -26.14 -3.08
N LEU A 75 5.22 -25.90 -1.86
CA LEU A 75 4.96 -24.64 -1.15
C LEU A 75 5.69 -23.48 -1.84
N LEU A 76 6.94 -23.71 -2.26
CA LEU A 76 7.76 -22.74 -3.00
C LEU A 76 7.17 -22.38 -4.37
N ILE A 77 6.54 -23.32 -5.06
CA ILE A 77 5.90 -23.08 -6.36
C ILE A 77 4.53 -22.42 -6.19
N ALA A 78 3.79 -22.74 -5.13
CA ALA A 78 2.45 -22.19 -4.93
C ALA A 78 2.46 -20.69 -4.57
N LEU A 79 3.55 -20.20 -3.96
CA LEU A 79 3.74 -18.79 -3.60
C LEU A 79 3.77 -17.86 -4.83
N PRO A 80 4.64 -18.06 -5.84
CA PRO A 80 4.63 -17.27 -7.07
C PRO A 80 3.35 -17.44 -7.89
N VAL A 81 2.69 -18.60 -7.83
CA VAL A 81 1.38 -18.81 -8.49
C VAL A 81 0.30 -17.92 -7.87
N GLY A 82 0.21 -17.88 -6.53
CA GLY A 82 -0.74 -17.01 -5.83
C GLY A 82 -0.49 -15.53 -6.11
N ILE A 83 0.78 -15.13 -6.16
CA ILE A 83 1.19 -13.76 -6.51
C ILE A 83 0.80 -13.44 -7.96
N ALA A 84 1.08 -14.32 -8.93
CA ALA A 84 0.79 -14.08 -10.34
C ALA A 84 -0.72 -13.85 -10.59
N VAL A 85 -1.58 -14.66 -9.97
CA VAL A 85 -3.04 -14.48 -10.06
C VAL A 85 -3.48 -13.15 -9.45
N GLY A 86 -2.95 -12.81 -8.28
CA GLY A 86 -3.25 -11.54 -7.61
C GLY A 86 -2.76 -10.33 -8.40
N PHE A 87 -1.58 -10.42 -9.02
CA PHE A 87 -1.00 -9.37 -9.86
C PHE A 87 -1.87 -9.08 -11.08
N ILE A 88 -2.27 -10.11 -11.84
CA ILE A 88 -3.11 -9.94 -13.03
C ILE A 88 -4.45 -9.28 -12.67
N ARG A 89 -5.10 -9.77 -11.61
CA ARG A 89 -6.39 -9.23 -11.16
C ARG A 89 -6.24 -7.80 -10.65
N GLY A 90 -5.23 -7.54 -9.83
CA GLY A 90 -4.96 -6.21 -9.30
C GLY A 90 -4.61 -5.20 -10.40
N HIS A 91 -3.83 -5.60 -11.40
CA HIS A 91 -3.48 -4.75 -12.54
C HIS A 91 -4.71 -4.42 -13.40
N TYR A 92 -5.66 -5.34 -13.55
CA TYR A 92 -6.94 -5.04 -14.21
C TYR A 92 -7.75 -4.00 -13.44
N VAL A 93 -7.80 -4.11 -12.11
CA VAL A 93 -8.49 -3.15 -11.25
C VAL A 93 -7.81 -1.79 -11.27
N ASP A 94 -6.48 -1.73 -11.18
CA ASP A 94 -5.71 -0.48 -11.27
C ASP A 94 -5.91 0.20 -12.64
N ARG A 95 -5.92 -0.56 -13.74
CA ARG A 95 -6.26 -0.02 -15.07
C ARG A 95 -7.66 0.56 -15.12
N LYS A 96 -8.64 -0.06 -14.44
CA LYS A 96 -10.00 0.45 -14.37
C LYS A 96 -10.06 1.77 -13.59
N VAL A 97 -9.41 1.84 -12.43
CA VAL A 97 -9.29 3.06 -11.62
C VAL A 97 -8.61 4.19 -12.41
N ARG A 98 -7.62 3.86 -13.25
CA ARG A 98 -6.94 4.82 -14.13
C ARG A 98 -7.85 5.43 -15.17
N ARG A 99 -8.73 4.62 -15.78
CA ARG A 99 -9.72 5.10 -16.75
C ARG A 99 -10.81 5.94 -16.08
N GLU A 100 -11.17 5.64 -14.84
CA GLU A 100 -12.16 6.39 -14.07
C GLU A 100 -11.62 7.72 -13.52
N GLY A 101 -10.36 8.08 -13.79
CA GLY A 101 -9.75 9.33 -13.31
C GLY A 101 -9.57 9.41 -11.80
N ARG A 102 -9.61 8.26 -11.09
CA ARG A 102 -9.49 8.17 -9.63
C ARG A 102 -8.07 7.94 -9.13
N LEU A 103 -7.09 8.01 -10.04
CA LEU A 103 -5.68 7.90 -9.72
C LEU A 103 -5.12 9.27 -9.34
N ILE A 104 -4.49 9.31 -8.17
CA ILE A 104 -3.64 10.44 -7.79
C ILE A 104 -2.18 10.03 -7.99
N MET A 105 -1.49 10.74 -8.88
CA MET A 105 -0.04 10.74 -8.89
C MET A 105 0.40 11.44 -7.61
N THR A 106 0.79 10.67 -6.60
CA THR A 106 1.47 11.23 -5.44
C THR A 106 2.91 11.50 -5.86
N THR A 107 3.18 12.68 -6.40
CA THR A 107 4.55 13.19 -6.51
C THR A 107 5.05 13.37 -5.09
N ALA A 108 5.97 12.50 -4.68
CA ALA A 108 6.68 12.60 -3.40
C ALA A 108 7.75 13.70 -3.47
#